data_AF-A0A0B2Q1B4-F1
#
_entry.id   AF-A0A0B2Q1B4-F1
#
_cell.length_a   1.000
_cell.length_b   1.000
_cell.length_c   1.000
_cell.angle_alpha   90.00
_cell.angle_beta   90.00
_cell.angle_gamma   90.00
#
_symmetry.space_group_name_H-M   'P 1'
#
loop_
_entity.id
_entity.type
_entity.pdbx_description
1 polymer ?
#
loop_
_entity_poly.entity_id
_entity_poly.type
_entity_poly.pdbx_seq_one_letter_code
_entity_poly.pdbx_strand_id
1 'polypeptide(L)' 'TWSPPSVGLIKFNLDVTIFKDQNMFGLSMFLCNDNGTFIKAMTEHYPRSPQSHEA' A
#
# COMPACT_ATOMS: atom_id res chain seq x y z
N THR A 1 16.11 2.18 9.42
CA THR A 1 17.04 2.26 8.27
C THR A 1 16.50 1.39 7.15
N TRP A 2 16.57 1.81 5.89
CA TRP A 2 16.13 0.97 4.75
C TRP A 2 17.10 -0.21 4.58
N SER A 3 16.57 -1.43 4.58
CA SER A 3 17.30 -2.63 4.16
C SER A 3 16.81 -3.06 2.77
N PRO A 4 17.72 -3.35 1.83
CA PRO A 4 17.36 -3.95 0.55
C PRO A 4 16.80 -5.36 0.77
N PRO A 5 15.84 -5.82 -0.06
CA PRO A 5 15.44 -7.21 -0.07
C PRO A 5 16.59 -8.09 -0.61
N SER A 6 16.51 -9.41 -0.40
CA SER A 6 17.50 -10.34 -0.97
C SER A 6 17.54 -10.25 -2.50
N VAL A 7 18.67 -10.64 -3.08
CA VAL A 7 18.88 -10.59 -4.54
C VAL A 7 17.75 -11.31 -5.28
N GLY A 8 17.22 -10.66 -6.32
CA GLY A 8 16.10 -11.17 -7.12
C GLY A 8 14.71 -11.00 -6.50
N LEU A 9 14.59 -10.43 -5.30
CA LEU A 9 13.32 -10.12 -4.67
C LEU A 9 12.91 -8.65 -4.86
N ILE A 10 11.61 -8.40 -4.75
CA ILE A 10 11.01 -7.07 -4.80
C ILE A 10 10.59 -6.68 -3.40
N LYS A 11 10.92 -5.45 -2.98
CA LYS A 11 10.38 -4.84 -1.78
C LYS A 11 9.04 -4.19 -2.11
N PHE A 12 8.01 -4.60 -1.39
CA PHE A 12 6.66 -4.05 -1.46
C PHE A 12 6.33 -3.35 -0.14
N ASN A 13 6.12 -2.04 -0.19
CA ASN A 13 5.60 -1.28 0.93
C ASN A 13 4.13 -1.01 0.66
N LEU A 14 3.28 -1.27 1.65
CA LEU A 14 1.84 -1.05 1.60
C LEU A 14 1.44 -0.24 2.82
N ASP A 15 0.80 0.89 2.56
CA ASP A 15 0.22 1.76 3.58
C ASP A 15 -1.29 1.85 3.37
N VAL A 16 -2.02 1.75 4.48
CA VAL A 16 -3.48 1.90 4.52
C VAL A 16 -3.82 3.10 5.37
N THR A 17 -4.62 4.01 4.83
CA THR A 17 -5.05 5.22 5.53
C THR A 17 -6.56 5.25 5.62
N ILE A 18 -7.10 5.43 6.84
CA ILE A 18 -8.54 5.62 7.06
C ILE A 18 -8.80 7.12 7.18
N PHE A 19 -9.63 7.66 6.29
CA PHE A 19 -10.06 9.06 6.31
C PHE A 19 -11.43 9.15 6.98
N LYS A 20 -11.44 9.23 8.31
CA LYS A 20 -12.67 9.17 9.13
C LYS A 20 -13.73 10.19 8.69
N ASP A 21 -13.34 11.45 8.54
CA ASP A 21 -14.28 12.54 8.26
C ASP A 21 -14.82 12.49 6.82
N GLN A 22 -14.12 11.79 5.94
CA GLN A 22 -14.52 11.59 4.55
C GLN A 22 -15.24 10.24 4.34
N ASN A 23 -15.28 9.39 5.37
CA ASN A 23 -15.80 8.02 5.31
C ASN A 23 -15.21 7.19 4.15
N MET A 24 -13.88 7.27 3.96
CA MET A 24 -13.14 6.56 2.92
C MET A 24 -11.91 5.88 3.50
N PHE A 25 -11.32 4.95 2.74
CA PHE A 25 -9.97 4.46 3.00
C PHE A 25 -9.12 4.53 1.73
N GLY A 26 -7.83 4.82 1.91
CA GLY A 26 -6.85 4.82 0.84
C GLY A 26 -5.88 3.65 1.00
N LEU A 27 -5.44 3.10 -0.13
CA LEU A 27 -4.37 2.11 -0.22
C LEU A 27 -3.23 2.72 -1.05
N SER A 28 -2.02 2.72 -0.50
CA SER A 28 -0.81 3.19 -1.19
C SER A 28 0.23 2.08 -1.23
N MET A 29 0.75 1.81 -2.43
CA MET A 29 1.76 0.82 -2.72
C MET A 29 3.02 1.47 -3.28
N PHE A 30 4.19 0.98 -2.84
CA PHE A 30 5.48 1.28 -3.46
C PHE A 30 6.31 0.00 -3.65
N LEU A 31 6.75 -0.25 -4.88
CA LEU A 31 7.57 -1.39 -5.29
C LEU A 31 8.95 -0.92 -5.75
N CYS A 32 10.01 -1.54 -5.21
CA CYS A 32 11.38 -1.40 -5.72
C CYS A 32 12.11 -2.75 -5.73
N ASN A 33 13.08 -2.92 -6.63
CA ASN A 33 13.91 -4.12 -6.66
C ASN A 33 14.98 -4.11 -5.54
N ASP A 34 15.75 -5.19 -5.47
CA ASP A 34 16.94 -5.38 -4.63
C ASP A 34 18.00 -4.28 -4.74
N ASN A 35 18.14 -3.66 -5.91
CA ASN A 35 19.01 -2.49 -6.12
C ASN A 35 18.38 -1.16 -5.66
N GLY A 36 17.19 -1.20 -5.07
CA GLY A 36 16.43 0.00 -4.70
C GLY A 36 15.87 0.78 -5.89
N THR A 37 15.93 0.22 -7.11
CA THR A 37 15.36 0.84 -8.30
C THR A 37 13.85 0.77 -8.23
N PHE A 38 13.22 1.92 -8.44
CA PHE A 38 11.76 2.03 -8.52
C PHE A 38 11.20 1.14 -9.64
N ILE A 39 10.16 0.37 -9.31
CA ILE A 39 9.43 -0.44 -10.29
C ILE A 39 8.06 0.19 -10.54
N LYS A 40 7.28 0.41 -9.48
CA LYS A 40 5.90 0.91 -9.58
C LYS A 40 5.44 1.52 -8.25
N ALA A 41 4.57 2.51 -8.35
CA ALA A 41 3.75 2.98 -7.25
C ALA A 41 2.28 3.01 -7.69
N MET A 42 1.38 2.88 -6.73
CA MET A 42 -0.06 2.93 -6.95
C MET A 42 -0.73 3.49 -5.71
N THR A 43 -1.69 4.38 -5.91
CA THR A 43 -2.54 4.89 -4.85
C THR A 43 -3.97 4.82 -5.31
N GLU A 44 -4.82 4.20 -4.51
CA GLU A 44 -6.25 4.08 -4.76
C GLU A 44 -7.04 4.55 -3.55
N HIS A 45 -8.20 5.15 -3.82
CA HIS A 45 -9.14 5.57 -2.78
C HIS A 45 -10.43 4.81 -2.98
N TYR A 46 -10.93 4.25 -1.88
CA TYR A 46 -12.17 3.51 -1.87
C TYR A 46 -13.16 4.22 -0.95
N PRO A 47 -14.36 4.56 -1.45
CA PRO A 47 -15.45 4.86 -0.54
C PRO A 47 -15.69 3.65 0.34
N ARG A 48 -16.08 3.87 1.60
CA ARG A 48 -16.46 2.75 2.46
C ARG A 48 -17.63 2.00 1.79
N SER A 49 -17.39 0.74 1.40
CA SER A 49 -18.46 -0.20 1.05
C SER A 49 -19.44 -0.27 2.22
N PRO A 50 -20.77 -0.42 2.01
CA PRO A 50 -21.71 -0.61 3.12
C PRO A 50 -21.17 -1.67 4.07
N GLN A 51 -21.28 -1.39 5.37
CA GLN A 51 -20.71 -2.18 6.46
C GLN A 51 -20.79 -3.67 6.14
N SER A 52 -19.64 -4.32 5.96
CA SER A 52 -19.57 -5.76 6.07
C SER A 52 -20.13 -6.10 7.45
N HIS A 53 -21.28 -6.78 7.49
CA HIS A 53 -21.79 -7.38 8.71
C HIS A 53 -20.64 -8.21 9.28
N GLU A 54 -20.12 -7.81 10.44
CA GLU A 54 -19.29 -8.69 11.25
C GLU A 54 -20.17 -9.92 11.54
N ALA A 55 -19.67 -11.10 11.15
CA ALA A 55 -20.32 -12.39 11.41
C ALA A 55 -20.14 -12.80 12.87
#